data_AF-A0A1S9CR36-F1
#
_entry.id   AF-A0A1S9CR36-F1
#
_cell.length_a   1.000
_cell.length_b   1.000
_cell.length_c   1.000
_cell.angle_alpha   90.00
_cell.angle_beta   90.00
_cell.angle_gamma   90.00
#
_symmetry.space_group_name_H-M   'P 1'
#
loop_
_entity.id
_entity.type
_entity.pdbx_description
1 polymer ?
#
loop_
_entity_poly.entity_id
_entity_poly.type
_entity_poly.pdbx_seq_one_letter_code
_entity_poly.pdbx_strand_id
1 'polypeptide(L)' 'MANGLAGYPVHAIIDETIAEQVGLSTEITCDNKAEFEQFLEKVLNSPKLEEVVKNLFAYNKKKQEEEQKIKQELEDDCPF' A
#
# COMPACT_ATOMS: atom_id res chain seq x y z
N MET A 1 -26.78 9.60 2.14
CA MET A 1 -26.52 8.27 2.73
C MET A 1 -25.35 7.67 1.97
N ALA A 2 -24.37 7.10 2.68
CA ALA A 2 -23.07 6.73 2.11
C ALA A 2 -23.22 5.74 0.95
N ASN A 3 -22.72 6.13 -0.23
CA ASN A 3 -22.57 5.27 -1.40
C ASN A 3 -21.38 4.32 -1.16
N GLY A 4 -21.61 3.21 -0.45
CA GLY A 4 -20.64 2.12 -0.31
C GLY A 4 -20.99 1.00 -1.29
N LEU A 5 -20.32 0.97 -2.44
CA LEU A 5 -20.40 -0.12 -3.43
C LEU A 5 -19.77 -1.40 -2.85
N ALA A 6 -20.52 -2.17 -2.07
CA ALA A 6 -20.28 -3.59 -1.84
C ALA A 6 -21.58 -4.20 -1.28
N GLY A 7 -22.27 -4.99 -2.09
CA GLY A 7 -23.27 -5.91 -1.58
C GLY A 7 -22.54 -7.02 -0.83
N TYR A 8 -22.99 -7.36 0.37
CA TYR A 8 -22.51 -8.53 1.07
C TYR A 8 -23.24 -9.78 0.56
N PRO A 9 -22.58 -10.94 0.50
CA PRO A 9 -21.21 -11.20 0.94
C PRO A 9 -20.14 -10.65 -0.03
N VAL A 10 -18.97 -10.30 0.52
CA VAL A 10 -17.78 -9.89 -0.25
C VAL A 10 -16.80 -11.05 -0.30
N HIS A 11 -16.42 -11.47 -1.50
CA HIS A 11 -15.35 -12.44 -1.71
C HIS A 11 -14.03 -11.69 -1.93
N ALA A 12 -13.04 -11.96 -1.10
CA ALA A 12 -11.72 -11.32 -1.13
C ALA A 12 -10.62 -12.37 -1.34
N ILE A 13 -9.65 -12.03 -2.18
CA ILE A 13 -8.46 -12.84 -2.45
C ILE A 13 -7.24 -11.99 -2.08
N ILE A 14 -6.32 -12.58 -1.32
CA ILE A 14 -5.09 -11.93 -0.87
C ILE A 14 -3.85 -12.76 -1.22
N ASP A 15 -2.71 -12.08 -1.27
CA ASP A 15 -1.41 -12.70 -1.49
C ASP A 15 -1.09 -13.73 -0.40
N GLU A 16 -0.52 -14.87 -0.81
CA GLU A 16 -0.16 -15.99 0.07
C GLU A 16 0.78 -15.54 1.20
N THR A 17 1.76 -14.69 0.90
CA THR A 17 2.71 -14.18 1.89
C THR A 17 2.00 -13.33 2.95
N ILE A 18 1.01 -12.53 2.54
CA ILE A 18 0.22 -11.72 3.46
C ILE A 18 -0.67 -12.63 4.30
N ALA A 19 -1.36 -13.58 3.67
CA ALA A 19 -2.23 -14.54 4.32
C ALA A 19 -1.50 -15.32 5.44
N GLU A 20 -0.30 -15.82 5.15
CA GLU A 20 0.58 -16.48 6.13
C GLU A 20 0.94 -15.57 7.31
N GLN A 21 1.32 -14.32 7.03
CA GLN A 21 1.74 -13.37 8.07
C GLN A 21 0.62 -12.99 9.05
N VAL A 22 -0.62 -12.92 8.55
CA VAL A 22 -1.77 -12.51 9.37
C VAL A 22 -2.64 -13.70 9.83
N GLY A 23 -2.23 -14.93 9.50
CA GLY A 23 -2.92 -16.16 9.90
C GLY A 23 -4.31 -16.30 9.28
N LEU A 24 -4.47 -15.92 8.02
CA LEU A 24 -5.73 -16.01 7.26
C LEU A 24 -5.59 -16.97 6.08
N SER A 25 -6.73 -17.41 5.54
CA SER A 25 -6.78 -18.07 4.24
C SER A 25 -6.57 -17.06 3.11
N THR A 26 -6.02 -17.52 1.98
CA THR A 26 -5.85 -16.71 0.76
C THR A 26 -7.17 -16.27 0.15
N GLU A 27 -8.21 -17.08 0.32
CA GLU A 27 -9.59 -16.77 -0.08
C GLU A 27 -10.47 -16.66 1.16
N ILE A 28 -11.19 -15.54 1.29
CA ILE A 28 -12.12 -15.28 2.38
C ILE A 28 -13.44 -14.73 1.84
N THR A 29 -14.53 -15.12 2.50
CA THR A 29 -15.85 -14.53 2.29
C THR A 29 -16.22 -13.76 3.55
N CYS A 30 -16.60 -12.50 3.39
CA CYS A 30 -17.07 -11.64 4.47
C CYS A 30 -18.57 -11.40 4.29
N ASP A 31 -19.38 -11.88 5.22
CA ASP A 31 -20.85 -11.86 5.11
C ASP A 31 -21.47 -10.52 5.51
N ASN A 32 -20.69 -9.68 6.18
CA ASN A 32 -21.13 -8.37 6.62
C ASN A 32 -19.98 -7.37 6.69
N LYS A 33 -20.35 -6.10 6.93
CA LYS A 33 -19.42 -4.98 6.99
C LYS A 33 -18.36 -5.13 8.06
N ALA A 34 -18.74 -5.60 9.26
CA ALA A 34 -17.80 -5.68 10.38
C ALA A 34 -16.71 -6.71 10.10
N GLU A 35 -17.07 -7.87 9.53
CA GLU A 35 -16.10 -8.88 9.08
C GLU A 35 -15.16 -8.34 8.02
N PHE A 36 -15.68 -7.61 7.04
CA PHE A 36 -14.88 -7.02 5.97
C PHE A 36 -13.92 -5.95 6.50
N GLU A 37 -14.37 -5.07 7.39
CA GLU A 37 -13.51 -4.04 8.01
C GLU A 37 -12.40 -4.68 8.87
N GLN A 38 -12.71 -5.71 9.67
CA GLN A 38 -11.71 -6.45 10.44
C GLN A 38 -10.71 -7.19 9.54
N PHE A 39 -11.18 -7.78 8.44
CA PHE A 39 -10.34 -8.40 7.45
C PHE A 39 -9.36 -7.39 6.83
N LEU A 40 -9.85 -6.23 6.40
CA LEU A 40 -9.01 -5.16 5.87
C LEU A 40 -8.00 -4.66 6.89
N GLU A 41 -8.40 -4.46 8.14
CA GLU A 41 -7.49 -4.01 9.19
C GLU A 41 -6.33 -4.99 9.40
N LYS A 42 -6.58 -6.30 9.37
CA LYS A 42 -5.52 -7.31 9.46
C LYS A 42 -4.58 -7.25 8.26
N VAL A 43 -5.13 -7.24 7.05
CA VAL A 43 -4.35 -7.24 5.80
C VAL A 43 -3.51 -5.97 5.67
N LEU A 44 -4.08 -4.81 5.98
CA LEU A 44 -3.42 -3.50 5.87
C LEU A 44 -2.32 -3.30 6.91
N ASN A 45 -2.44 -3.95 8.07
CA ASN A 45 -1.39 -3.96 9.10
C ASN A 45 -0.40 -5.12 8.94
N SER A 46 -0.41 -5.83 7.79
CA SER A 46 0.57 -6.89 7.55
C SER A 46 1.99 -6.32 7.43
N PRO A 47 3.01 -7.00 7.99
CA PRO A 47 4.41 -6.59 7.86
C PRO A 47 4.84 -6.42 6.41
N LYS A 48 4.31 -7.25 5.50
CA LYS A 48 4.62 -7.15 4.06
C LYS A 48 4.12 -5.85 3.46
N LEU A 49 2.90 -5.41 3.78
CA LEU A 49 2.37 -4.16 3.25
C LEU A 49 3.13 -2.96 3.84
N GLU A 50 3.50 -3.03 5.13
CA GLU A 50 4.35 -2.00 5.76
C GLU A 50 5.71 -1.88 5.04
N GLU A 51 6.35 -3.00 4.71
CA GLU A 51 7.59 -3.04 3.94
C GLU A 51 7.42 -2.39 2.56
N VAL A 52 6.36 -2.75 1.83
CA VAL A 52 6.06 -2.18 0.50
C VAL A 52 5.88 -0.67 0.59
N VAL A 53 5.11 -0.20 1.57
CA VAL A 53 4.88 1.24 1.78
C VAL A 53 6.20 1.97 2.10
N LYS A 54 7.03 1.42 2.99
CA LYS A 54 8.36 1.99 3.30
C LYS A 54 9.25 2.06 2.05
N ASN A 55 9.26 1.00 1.25
CA ASN A 55 10.05 0.95 0.02
C ASN A 55 9.57 1.99 -1.01
N LEU A 56 8.25 2.20 -1.14
CA LEU A 56 7.68 3.23 -2.01
C LEU A 56 8.08 4.64 -1.56
N PHE A 57 8.02 4.93 -0.26
CA PHE A 57 8.48 6.21 0.27
C PHE A 57 9.98 6.42 0.07
N ALA A 58 10.80 5.40 0.33
CA ALA A 58 12.24 5.45 0.13
C ALA A 58 12.60 5.69 -1.35
N TYR A 59 11.89 5.03 -2.28
CA TYR A 59 12.06 5.22 -3.71
C TYR A 59 11.72 6.66 -4.14
N ASN A 60 10.57 7.17 -3.70
CA ASN A 60 10.17 8.55 -4.00
C ASN A 60 11.17 9.57 -3.44
N LYS A 61 11.69 9.36 -2.23
CA LYS A 61 12.69 10.23 -1.62
C LYS A 61 13.98 10.26 -2.45
N LYS A 62 14.51 9.10 -2.85
CA LYS A 62 15.70 9.02 -3.70
C LYS A 62 15.50 9.74 -5.02
N LYS A 63 14.35 9.55 -5.66
CA LYS A 63 14.02 10.24 -6.92
C LYS A 63 14.00 11.76 -6.75
N GLN A 64 13.43 12.28 -5.66
CA GLN A 64 13.44 13.71 -5.37
C GLN A 64 14.85 14.26 -5.14
N GLU A 65 15.71 13.50 -4.44
CA GLU A 65 17.12 13.88 -4.22
C GLU A 65 17.91 13.93 -5.53
N GLU A 66 17.68 12.96 -6.44
CA GLU A 66 18.27 12.95 -7.78
C GLU A 66 17.80 14.15 -8.63
N GLU A 67 16.50 14.44 -8.63
CA GLU A 67 15.94 15.61 -9.33
C GLU A 67 16.49 16.94 -8.78
N GLN A 68 16.74 17.03 -7.47
CA GLN A 68 17.36 18.22 -6.85
C GLN A 68 18.82 18.37 -7.26
N LYS A 69 19.60 17.30 -7.30
CA LYS A 69 21.00 17.33 -7.77
C LYS A 69 21.10 17.79 -9.22
N ILE A 70 20.26 17.23 -10.09
CA ILE A 70 20.23 17.62 -11.52
C ILE A 70 19.89 19.12 -11.66
N LYS A 71 18.95 19.64 -10.86
CA LYS A 71 18.63 21.08 -10.86
C LYS A 71 19.80 21.95 -10.40
N GLN A 72 20.50 21.53 -9.34
CA GLN A 72 21.68 22.25 -8.85
C GLN A 72 22.80 22.25 -9.88
N GLU A 73 23.09 21.12 -10.51
CA GLU A 73 24.08 21.03 -11.59
C GLU A 73 23.72 21.92 -12.79
N LEU A 74 22.43 22.00 -13.17
CA LEU A 74 21.95 22.90 -14.23
C LEU A 74 22.01 24.39 -13.86
N GLU A 75 21.87 24.73 -12.57
CA GLU A 75 22.01 26.11 -12.08
C GLU A 75 23.48 26.53 -11.98
N ASP A 76 24.38 25.60 -11.62
CA ASP A 76 25.83 25.85 -11.52
C ASP A 76 26.53 25.92 -12.90
N ASP A 77 25.96 25.32 -13.94
CA ASP A 77 26.48 25.36 -15.33
C ASP A 77 26.05 26.62 -16.13
N CYS A 78 25.45 27.65 -15.49
CA CYS A 78 25.28 28.97 -16.11
C CYS A 78 26.54 29.84 -15.88
N PRO A 79 27.47 29.95 -16.85
CA PRO A 79 28.48 30.99 -16.80
C PRO A 79 27.80 32.34 -17.02
N PHE A 80 28.11 33.33 -16.18
CA PHE A 80 27.96 34.73 -16.54
C PHE A 80 28.64 35.03 -17.89
#